data_AF-L9WTJ8-F1
#
_entry.id   AF-L9WTJ8-F1
#
_cell.length_a   1.000
_cell.length_b   1.000
_cell.length_c   1.000
_cell.angle_alpha   90.00
_cell.angle_beta   90.00
_cell.angle_gamma   90.00
#
_symmetry.space_group_name_H-M   'P 1'
#
loop_
_entity.id
_entity.type
_entity.pdbx_description
1 polymer ?
#
loop_
_entity_poly.entity_id
_entity_poly.type
_entity_poly.pdbx_seq_one_letter_code
_entity_poly.pdbx_strand_id
1 'polypeptide(L)' 'MSHTIEISDEMKERLETHCEEGETYEEFLEELLTIYETEGAFLREGYSE' A
#
# COMPACT_ATOMS: atom_id res chain seq x y z
N MET A 1 -9.78 -4.61 15.27
CA MET A 1 -10.20 -5.96 14.82
C MET A 1 -9.29 -6.32 13.67
N SER A 2 -8.74 -7.53 13.62
CA SER A 2 -7.92 -7.95 12.49
C SER A 2 -8.80 -8.43 11.35
N HIS A 3 -8.39 -8.11 10.13
CA HIS A 3 -9.02 -8.57 8.90
C HIS A 3 -8.00 -9.36 8.09
N THR A 4 -8.46 -10.37 7.35
CA THR A 4 -7.61 -11.16 6.46
C THR A 4 -7.89 -10.73 5.02
N ILE A 5 -6.81 -10.52 4.27
CA ILE A 5 -6.86 -10.27 2.83
C ILE A 5 -6.21 -11.44 2.10
N GLU A 6 -6.75 -11.80 0.94
CA GLU A 6 -6.15 -12.79 0.05
C GLU A 6 -5.40 -12.04 -1.06
N ILE A 7 -4.15 -12.41 -1.30
CA ILE A 7 -3.27 -11.81 -2.31
C ILE A 7 -2.58 -12.92 -3.10
N SER A 8 -2.17 -12.61 -4.34
CA SER A 8 -1.38 -13.54 -5.15
C SER A 8 0.03 -13.71 -4.59
N ASP A 9 0.68 -14.83 -4.91
CA ASP A 9 2.10 -15.05 -4.58
C ASP A 9 2.99 -13.92 -5.15
N GLU A 10 2.71 -13.45 -6.37
CA GLU A 10 3.45 -12.33 -6.96
C GLU A 10 3.35 -11.05 -6.13
N MET A 11 2.16 -10.74 -5.60
CA MET A 11 1.98 -9.58 -4.72
C MET A 11 2.73 -9.78 -3.40
N LYS A 12 2.67 -11.00 -2.84
CA LYS A 12 3.41 -11.34 -1.62
C LYS A 12 4.92 -11.15 -1.80
N GLU A 13 5.49 -11.65 -2.89
CA GLU A 13 6.92 -11.51 -3.19
C GLU A 13 7.32 -10.03 -3.35
N ARG A 14 6.45 -9.22 -3.95
CA ARG A 14 6.67 -7.76 -4.03
C ARG A 14 6.66 -7.11 -2.65
N LEU A 15 5.71 -7.46 -1.78
CA LEU A 15 5.68 -6.96 -0.40
C LEU A 15 6.95 -7.36 0.35
N GLU A 16 7.38 -8.63 0.24
CA GLU A 16 8.63 -9.11 0.88
C GLU A 16 9.88 -8.40 0.37
N THR A 17 9.92 -8.01 -0.90
CA THR A 17 11.05 -7.29 -1.49
C THR A 17 11.13 -5.84 -1.01
N HIS A 18 9.97 -5.23 -0.71
CA HIS A 18 9.88 -3.81 -0.35
C HIS A 18 9.76 -3.56 1.16
N CYS A 19 9.37 -4.56 1.96
CA CYS A 19 9.39 -4.44 3.42
C CYS A 19 10.82 -4.36 3.95
N GLU A 20 11.04 -3.44 4.90
CA GLU A 20 12.31 -3.30 5.60
C GLU A 20 12.52 -4.41 6.66
N GLU A 21 13.76 -4.59 7.14
CA GLU A 21 14.07 -5.62 8.14
C GLU A 21 13.27 -5.40 9.44
N GLY A 22 12.36 -6.33 9.74
CA GLY A 22 11.51 -6.28 10.94
C GLY A 22 10.21 -5.51 10.76
N GLU A 23 9.99 -4.94 9.58
CA GLU A 23 8.73 -4.28 9.21
C GLU A 23 7.64 -5.30 8.90
N THR A 24 6.41 -5.01 9.33
CA THR A 24 5.24 -5.81 8.99
C THR A 24 4.57 -5.33 7.69
N TYR A 25 3.85 -6.22 7.01
CA TYR A 25 3.06 -5.81 5.84
C TYR A 25 2.01 -4.74 6.18
N GLU A 26 1.52 -4.68 7.42
CA GLU A 26 0.58 -3.65 7.85
C GLU A 26 1.26 -2.28 7.84
N GLU A 27 2.45 -2.15 8.43
CA GLU A 27 3.24 -0.91 8.43
C GLU A 27 3.57 -0.46 7.00
N PHE A 28 4.04 -1.37 6.15
CA PHE A 28 4.32 -1.06 4.74
C PHE A 28 3.09 -0.54 3.98
N LEU A 29 1.93 -1.19 4.19
CA LEU A 29 0.68 -0.80 3.54
C LEU A 29 0.15 0.53 4.09
N GLU A 30 0.31 0.81 5.38
CA GLU A 30 -0.05 2.11 5.97
C GLU A 30 0.80 3.26 5.41
N GLU A 31 2.11 3.04 5.20
CA GLU A 31 2.97 4.02 4.54
C GLU A 31 2.53 4.25 3.08
N LEU A 32 2.23 3.19 2.33
CA LEU A 32 1.71 3.30 0.97
C LEU A 32 0.37 4.04 0.89
N LEU A 33 -0.53 3.78 1.84
CA LEU A 33 -1.80 4.50 1.96
C LEU A 33 -1.57 5.97 2.29
N THR A 34 -0.66 6.26 3.21
CA THR A 34 -0.30 7.64 3.58
C THR A 34 0.25 8.40 2.38
N ILE A 35 1.11 7.76 1.56
CA ILE A 35 1.58 8.31 0.29
C ILE A 35 0.41 8.54 -0.66
N TYR A 36 -0.46 7.55 -0.85
CA TYR A 36 -1.64 7.70 -1.71
C TYR A 36 -2.62 8.77 -1.21
N GLU A 37 -2.76 8.99 0.09
CA GLU A 37 -3.67 10.00 0.65
C GLU A 37 -3.06 11.41 0.61
N THR A 38 -1.74 11.50 0.83
CA THR A 38 -0.99 12.76 0.79
C THR A 38 -0.77 13.22 -0.65
N GLU A 39 -0.35 12.30 -1.53
CA GLU A 39 -0.17 12.55 -2.96
C GLU A 39 -1.48 12.40 -3.74
N GLY A 40 -2.52 11.76 -3.21
CA GLY A 40 -3.84 11.59 -3.86
C GLY A 40 -4.67 12.87 -3.96
N ALA A 41 -4.20 13.98 -3.39
CA ALA A 41 -4.64 15.29 -3.83
C ALA A 41 -4.41 15.49 -5.35
N PHE A 42 -3.38 14.86 -5.94
CA PHE A 42 -3.06 14.96 -7.37
C PHE A 42 -4.02 14.18 -8.28
N LEU A 43 -4.64 13.08 -7.82
CA LEU A 43 -5.55 12.27 -8.65
C LEU A 43 -6.93 12.89 -8.86
N ARG A 44 -7.30 13.94 -8.10
CA ARG A 44 -8.57 14.67 -8.29
C ARG A 44 -8.52 15.76 -9.36
N GLU A 45 -7.35 16.18 -9.85
CA GLU A 45 -7.25 17.12 -10.99
C GLU A 45 -7.24 16.42 -12.36
N GLY A 46 -7.18 15.08 -12.41
CA GLY A 46 -7.17 14.29 -13.66
C GLY A 46 -8.51 13.67 -14.07
N TYR A 47 -9.54 13.74 -13.21
CA TYR A 47 -10.92 13.34 -13.53
C TYR A 47 -11.84 14.57 -13.41
N SER A 48 -11.53 15.62 -14.18
CA SER A 48 -12.55 16.59 -14.61
C SER A 48 -12.77 16.37 -16.09
N GLU A 49 -13.77 15.55 -16.42
CA GLU A 49 -14.57 15.73 -17.63
C GLU A 49 -15.63 16.80 -17.37
#